data_AF-A0A2N5E3T0-F1
#
_entry.id   AF-A0A2N5E3T0-F1
#
_cell.length_a   1.000
_cell.length_b   1.000
_cell.length_c   1.000
_cell.angle_alpha   90.00
_cell.angle_beta   90.00
_cell.angle_gamma   90.00
#
_symmetry.space_group_name_H-M   'P 1'
#
loop_
_entity.id
_entity.type
_entity.pdbx_description
1 polymer ?
#
loop_
_entity_poly.entity_id
_entity_poly.type
_entity_poly.pdbx_seq_one_letter_code
_entity_poly.pdbx_strand_id
1 'polypeptide(L)'
;MARRASAHRLEFEPAAIYQYPEHLRDSLDALPKCPGVYVFHGDSDVMPLYIGKSVNIRSRVLSHLRTVEEARMLRQSRHITFIPTAGEVGALLLEAQMIKQQQPLHNKRLRHNRQLCSLQVLDGKPTVVYAKEIDFSHAPGLYGLYSSRRAAQQTLLTLADNHQLCHGLLGLEATRVGRACFRASLGRCAGACCGKETVEAHNQRLLDALASVRVVCWPYPGAIALVEERPGMKQYHIIHNWFYLGSVEDLADAPRLKATAKSFDSDGYKILCGPIVRGKLPIVEL
;
A
#
# COMPACT_ATOMS: atom_id res chain seq x y z
N MET A 1 24.19 -54.78 -23.08
CA MET A 1 23.47 -53.59 -22.55
C MET A 1 24.47 -52.67 -21.87
N ALA A 2 24.96 -51.65 -22.57
CA ALA A 2 25.93 -50.69 -22.03
C ALA A 2 25.18 -49.53 -21.34
N ARG A 3 25.45 -49.30 -20.05
CA ARG A 3 24.91 -48.18 -19.28
C ARG A 3 25.49 -46.87 -19.83
N ARG A 4 24.62 -45.96 -20.31
CA ARG A 4 24.99 -44.58 -20.64
C ARG A 4 25.45 -43.87 -19.37
N ALA A 5 26.68 -43.36 -19.37
CA ALA A 5 27.21 -42.50 -18.33
C ALA A 5 26.33 -41.24 -18.22
N SER A 6 25.94 -40.91 -17.00
CA SER A 6 25.21 -39.69 -16.68
C SER A 6 26.04 -38.47 -17.07
N ALA A 7 25.48 -37.60 -17.91
CA ALA A 7 26.06 -36.30 -18.20
C ALA A 7 26.34 -35.56 -16.89
N HIS A 8 27.58 -35.12 -16.72
CA HIS A 8 28.03 -34.34 -15.57
C HIS A 8 27.09 -33.13 -15.40
N ARG A 9 26.32 -33.09 -14.32
CA ARG A 9 25.58 -31.89 -13.94
C ARG A 9 26.65 -30.86 -13.60
N LEU A 10 26.79 -29.82 -14.44
CA LEU A 10 27.67 -28.69 -14.16
C LEU A 10 27.28 -28.14 -12.78
N GLU A 11 28.22 -28.19 -11.84
CA GLU A 11 28.07 -27.56 -10.53
C GLU A 11 27.99 -26.05 -10.76
N PHE A 12 26.93 -25.43 -10.25
CA PHE A 12 26.74 -23.99 -10.35
C PHE A 12 27.74 -23.30 -9.41
N GLU A 13 28.82 -22.76 -9.96
CA GLU A 13 29.72 -21.91 -9.21
C GLU A 13 29.03 -20.57 -8.90
N PRO A 14 28.85 -20.20 -7.62
CA PRO A 14 28.22 -18.94 -7.23
C PRO A 14 29.05 -17.70 -7.60
N ALA A 15 30.26 -17.89 -8.13
CA ALA A 15 31.14 -16.88 -8.70
C ALA A 15 30.95 -16.68 -10.22
N ALA A 16 29.83 -17.16 -10.80
CA ALA A 16 29.43 -16.82 -12.15
C ALA A 16 29.46 -15.29 -12.30
N ILE A 17 30.48 -14.85 -13.02
CA ILE A 17 30.94 -13.48 -13.22
C ILE A 17 29.75 -12.53 -13.24
N TYR A 18 29.71 -11.59 -12.29
CA TYR A 18 28.81 -10.44 -12.39
C TYR A 18 29.11 -9.75 -13.72
N GLN A 19 28.31 -10.06 -14.74
CA GLN A 19 28.44 -9.44 -16.04
C GLN A 19 27.63 -8.15 -15.97
N TYR A 20 28.33 -7.02 -15.86
CA TYR A 20 27.71 -5.72 -15.93
C TYR A 20 26.88 -5.66 -17.22
N PRO A 21 25.58 -5.30 -17.17
CA PRO A 21 24.76 -5.27 -18.37
C PRO A 21 25.17 -4.10 -19.26
N GLU A 22 26.18 -4.32 -20.09
CA GLU A 22 26.75 -3.29 -20.97
C GLU A 22 25.70 -2.66 -21.89
N HIS A 23 24.70 -3.44 -22.30
CA HIS A 23 23.56 -2.97 -23.09
C HIS A 23 22.69 -1.90 -22.40
N LEU A 24 22.81 -1.72 -21.07
CA LEU A 24 22.11 -0.68 -20.32
C LEU A 24 23.01 0.51 -19.97
N ARG A 25 24.29 0.50 -20.35
CA ARG A 25 25.29 1.46 -19.89
C ARG A 25 24.88 2.91 -20.15
N ASP A 26 24.42 3.22 -21.36
CA ASP A 26 23.99 4.56 -21.73
C ASP A 26 22.82 5.05 -20.87
N SER A 27 21.86 4.16 -20.58
CA SER A 27 20.75 4.46 -19.68
C SER A 27 21.24 4.71 -18.25
N LEU A 28 22.21 3.92 -17.78
CA LEU A 28 22.76 4.03 -16.42
C LEU A 28 23.52 5.33 -16.21
N ASP A 29 24.25 5.82 -17.21
CA ASP A 29 25.01 7.07 -17.11
C ASP A 29 24.11 8.31 -17.05
N ALA A 30 22.95 8.28 -17.71
CA ALA A 30 21.96 9.35 -17.66
C ALA A 30 21.18 9.45 -16.33
N LEU A 31 21.26 8.45 -15.44
CA LEU A 31 20.42 8.41 -14.24
C LEU A 31 20.77 9.52 -13.24
N PRO A 32 19.78 10.31 -12.81
CA PRO A 32 20.01 11.40 -11.87
C PRO A 32 20.13 10.88 -10.43
N LYS A 33 20.84 11.65 -9.60
CA LYS A 33 20.95 11.43 -8.15
C LYS A 33 19.87 12.19 -7.39
N CYS A 34 18.61 11.96 -7.72
CA CYS A 34 17.48 12.64 -7.09
C CYS A 34 16.30 11.70 -6.83
N PRO A 35 15.26 12.17 -6.12
CA PRO A 35 14.01 11.44 -5.99
C PRO A 35 13.29 11.28 -7.33
N GLY A 36 12.53 10.20 -7.44
CA GLY A 36 11.58 10.00 -8.54
C GLY A 36 11.34 8.52 -8.84
N VAL A 37 10.77 8.30 -10.02
CA VAL A 37 10.37 6.98 -10.50
C VAL A 37 11.29 6.57 -11.65
N TYR A 38 11.66 5.29 -11.70
CA TYR A 38 12.41 4.69 -12.79
C TYR A 38 11.64 3.51 -13.36
N VAL A 39 11.83 3.26 -14.66
CA VAL A 39 11.10 2.26 -15.42
C VAL A 39 12.07 1.43 -16.23
N PHE A 40 12.04 0.12 -16.04
CA PHE A 40 12.73 -0.84 -16.91
C PHE A 40 11.81 -1.22 -18.06
N HIS A 41 12.29 -1.03 -19.29
CA HIS A 41 11.55 -1.36 -20.51
C HIS A 41 12.14 -2.60 -21.16
N GLY A 42 11.27 -3.42 -21.75
CA GLY A 42 11.67 -4.60 -22.52
C GLY A 42 11.72 -4.30 -24.01
N ASP A 43 11.46 -5.32 -24.83
CA ASP A 43 11.35 -5.17 -26.29
C ASP A 43 10.06 -4.46 -26.73
N SER A 44 9.04 -4.41 -25.86
CA SER A 44 7.78 -3.70 -26.13
C SER A 44 7.75 -2.37 -25.39
N ASP A 45 7.49 -1.29 -26.11
CA ASP A 45 7.29 0.04 -25.52
C ASP A 45 5.91 0.22 -24.86
N VAL A 46 5.00 -0.75 -25.03
CA VAL A 46 3.63 -0.67 -24.54
C VAL A 46 3.51 -1.09 -23.08
N MET A 47 4.25 -2.12 -22.67
CA MET A 47 4.16 -2.69 -21.32
C MET A 47 5.54 -2.69 -20.65
N PRO A 48 5.75 -1.88 -19.61
CA PRO A 48 7.00 -1.89 -18.88
C PRO A 48 7.25 -3.22 -18.16
N LEU A 49 8.52 -3.55 -17.98
CA LEU A 49 8.91 -4.73 -17.22
C LEU A 49 8.77 -4.47 -15.72
N TYR A 50 9.20 -3.30 -15.26
CA TYR A 50 9.19 -2.93 -13.86
C TYR A 50 9.17 -1.42 -13.68
N ILE A 51 8.43 -0.96 -12.68
CA ILE A 51 8.39 0.44 -12.24
C ILE A 51 8.76 0.47 -10.77
N GLY A 52 9.68 1.35 -10.38
CA GLY A 52 10.09 1.52 -9.00
C GLY A 52 10.36 2.97 -8.63
N LYS A 53 10.28 3.28 -7.33
CA LYS A 53 10.60 4.60 -6.76
C LYS A 53 11.92 4.63 -6.00
N SER A 54 12.53 5.81 -5.89
CA SER A 54 13.65 6.03 -4.98
C SER A 54 13.77 7.49 -4.57
N VAL A 55 14.42 7.75 -3.43
CA VAL A 55 14.97 9.08 -3.08
C VAL A 55 16.27 9.40 -3.83
N ASN A 56 16.91 8.37 -4.40
CA ASN A 56 18.06 8.48 -5.28
C ASN A 56 17.95 7.41 -6.37
N ILE A 57 17.48 7.82 -7.56
CA ILE A 57 17.22 6.92 -8.70
C ILE A 57 18.49 6.14 -9.07
N ARG A 58 19.62 6.84 -9.30
CA ARG A 58 20.88 6.20 -9.70
C ARG A 58 21.30 5.09 -8.73
N SER A 59 21.36 5.39 -7.43
CA SER A 59 21.80 4.41 -6.43
C SER A 59 20.88 3.18 -6.38
N ARG A 60 19.57 3.40 -6.52
CA ARG A 60 18.59 2.30 -6.48
C ARG A 60 18.66 1.41 -7.72
N VAL A 61 18.78 2.00 -8.91
CA VAL A 61 18.96 1.23 -10.15
C VAL A 61 20.24 0.41 -10.12
N LEU A 62 21.36 0.98 -9.65
CA LEU A 62 22.61 0.22 -9.48
C LEU A 62 22.48 -0.93 -8.47
N SER A 63 21.64 -0.79 -7.45
CA SER A 63 21.34 -1.88 -6.51
C SER A 63 20.62 -3.04 -7.18
N HIS A 64 19.73 -2.77 -8.14
CA HIS A 64 19.04 -3.83 -8.88
C HIS A 64 20.03 -4.73 -9.63
N LEU A 65 21.07 -4.12 -10.21
CA LEU A 65 22.11 -4.86 -10.94
C LEU A 65 22.77 -5.95 -10.08
N ARG A 66 22.95 -5.66 -8.78
CA ARG A 66 23.63 -6.56 -7.83
C ARG A 66 22.71 -7.63 -7.22
N THR A 67 21.41 -7.60 -7.52
CA THR A 67 20.42 -8.47 -6.90
C THR A 67 20.15 -9.69 -7.80
N VAL A 68 20.50 -10.88 -7.32
CA VAL A 68 20.47 -12.12 -8.12
C VAL A 68 19.05 -12.47 -8.56
N GLU A 69 18.06 -12.25 -7.70
CA GLU A 69 16.65 -12.53 -7.97
C GLU A 69 16.08 -11.68 -9.12
N GLU A 70 16.71 -10.54 -9.41
CA GLU A 70 16.28 -9.58 -10.42
C GLU A 70 17.00 -9.77 -11.76
N ALA A 71 17.98 -10.68 -11.82
CA ALA A 71 18.75 -10.97 -13.04
C ALA A 71 17.86 -11.34 -14.24
N ARG A 72 16.70 -11.98 -14.02
CA ARG A 72 15.74 -12.28 -15.09
C ARG A 72 15.16 -11.02 -15.72
N MET A 73 14.75 -10.05 -14.90
CA MET A 73 14.21 -8.77 -15.37
C MET A 73 15.30 -7.98 -16.11
N LEU A 74 16.52 -7.96 -15.57
CA LEU A 74 17.64 -7.24 -16.17
C LEU A 74 18.00 -7.78 -17.55
N ARG A 75 18.04 -9.10 -17.74
CA ARG A 75 18.30 -9.71 -19.07
C ARG A 75 17.23 -9.38 -20.11
N GLN A 76 15.99 -9.14 -19.67
CA GLN A 76 14.89 -8.75 -20.55
C GLN A 76 14.87 -7.25 -20.83
N SER A 77 15.59 -6.45 -20.04
CA SER A 77 15.58 -5.01 -20.15
C SER A 77 16.37 -4.54 -21.38
N ARG A 78 15.89 -3.47 -22.01
CA ARG A 78 16.53 -2.84 -23.17
C ARG A 78 16.99 -1.43 -22.90
N HIS A 79 16.22 -0.69 -22.13
CA HIS A 79 16.58 0.65 -21.70
C HIS A 79 15.86 1.00 -20.39
N ILE A 80 16.33 2.07 -19.74
CA ILE A 80 15.76 2.56 -18.48
C ILE A 80 15.37 4.01 -18.67
N THR A 81 14.11 4.36 -18.40
CA THR A 81 13.67 5.76 -18.32
C THR A 81 13.40 6.15 -16.88
N PHE A 82 13.32 7.47 -16.63
CA PHE A 82 13.07 8.00 -15.31
C PHE A 82 12.25 9.28 -15.36
N ILE A 83 11.51 9.54 -14.27
CA ILE A 83 10.74 10.77 -14.05
C ILE A 83 11.19 11.32 -12.69
N PRO A 84 11.98 12.41 -12.67
CA PRO A 84 12.37 13.06 -11.42
C PRO A 84 11.16 13.64 -10.70
N THR A 85 11.18 13.64 -9.36
CA THR A 85 10.17 14.31 -8.52
C THR A 85 10.82 15.30 -7.58
N ALA A 86 10.04 16.23 -7.05
CA ALA A 86 10.53 17.22 -6.09
C ALA A 86 10.89 16.59 -4.73
N GLY A 87 10.20 15.52 -4.34
CA GLY A 87 10.52 14.76 -3.12
C GLY A 87 10.08 13.31 -3.15
N GLU A 88 10.09 12.69 -1.97
CA GLU A 88 9.80 11.26 -1.80
C GLU A 88 8.30 10.97 -1.94
N VAL A 89 7.43 11.87 -1.44
CA VAL A 89 5.99 11.62 -1.45
C VAL A 89 5.48 11.61 -2.88
N GLY A 90 5.91 12.56 -3.71
CA GLY A 90 5.64 12.57 -5.14
C GLY A 90 6.13 11.31 -5.84
N ALA A 91 7.33 10.81 -5.50
CA ALA A 91 7.86 9.56 -6.08
C ALA A 91 6.99 8.35 -5.71
N LEU A 92 6.53 8.26 -4.47
CA LEU A 92 5.63 7.19 -3.99
C LEU A 92 4.27 7.25 -4.70
N LEU A 93 3.67 8.44 -4.79
CA LEU A 93 2.37 8.65 -5.44
C LEU A 93 2.42 8.34 -6.93
N LEU A 94 3.45 8.85 -7.61
CA LEU A 94 3.64 8.64 -9.05
C LEU A 94 3.88 7.16 -9.37
N GLU A 95 4.72 6.46 -8.59
CA GLU A 95 4.95 5.02 -8.76
C GLU A 95 3.64 4.22 -8.62
N ALA A 96 2.88 4.47 -7.56
CA ALA A 96 1.61 3.79 -7.31
C ALA A 96 0.62 4.02 -8.47
N GLN A 97 0.52 5.25 -8.97
CA GLN A 97 -0.33 5.59 -10.11
C GLN A 97 0.14 4.87 -11.38
N MET A 98 1.44 4.92 -11.71
CA MET A 98 1.99 4.32 -12.92
C MET A 98 1.85 2.79 -12.91
N ILE A 99 2.08 2.12 -11.78
CA ILE A 99 1.90 0.66 -11.69
C ILE A 99 0.43 0.28 -11.91
N LYS A 100 -0.52 1.05 -11.35
CA LYS A 100 -1.96 0.79 -11.55
C LYS A 100 -2.38 0.96 -13.01
N GLN A 101 -1.86 1.99 -13.69
CA GLN A 101 -2.18 2.31 -15.08
C GLN A 101 -1.51 1.36 -16.08
N GLN A 102 -0.23 1.04 -15.88
CA GLN A 102 0.60 0.33 -16.86
C GLN A 102 0.75 -1.16 -16.57
N GLN A 103 0.39 -1.61 -15.36
CA GLN A 103 0.35 -3.02 -14.97
C GLN A 103 1.63 -3.84 -15.30
N PRO A 104 2.84 -3.32 -14.99
CA PRO A 104 4.12 -3.87 -15.44
C PRO A 104 4.34 -5.32 -15.02
N LEU A 105 5.09 -6.07 -15.82
CA LEU A 105 5.18 -7.54 -15.73
C LEU A 105 5.68 -8.05 -14.36
N HIS A 106 6.69 -7.39 -13.78
CA HIS A 106 7.37 -7.86 -12.57
C HIS A 106 6.84 -7.25 -11.26
N ASN A 107 5.99 -6.20 -11.29
CA ASN A 107 5.40 -5.62 -10.08
C ASN A 107 4.25 -6.48 -9.54
N LYS A 108 4.54 -7.48 -8.70
CA LYS A 108 3.50 -8.43 -8.24
C LYS A 108 2.45 -7.85 -7.29
N ARG A 109 2.79 -6.84 -6.47
CA ARG A 109 1.94 -6.40 -5.33
C ARG A 109 0.86 -5.38 -5.68
N LEU A 110 1.19 -4.40 -6.52
CA LEU A 110 0.32 -3.23 -6.80
C LEU A 110 -0.57 -3.40 -8.04
N ARG A 111 -0.47 -4.53 -8.76
CA ARG A 111 -1.24 -4.81 -9.98
C ARG A 111 -2.73 -5.08 -9.73
N HIS A 112 -3.04 -5.87 -8.70
CA HIS A 112 -4.42 -6.30 -8.46
C HIS A 112 -5.22 -5.27 -7.67
N ASN A 113 -6.22 -4.68 -8.33
CA ASN A 113 -7.25 -3.87 -7.70
C ASN A 113 -8.20 -4.79 -6.90
N ARG A 114 -7.77 -5.19 -5.70
CA ARG A 114 -8.58 -6.02 -4.80
C ARG A 114 -9.71 -5.17 -4.23
N GLN A 115 -10.90 -5.78 -4.08
CA GLN A 115 -12.00 -5.13 -3.36
C GLN A 115 -11.55 -4.78 -1.94
N LEU A 116 -11.31 -3.49 -1.73
CA LEU A 116 -10.91 -2.93 -0.45
C LEU A 116 -12.07 -3.04 0.54
N CYS A 117 -11.78 -3.46 1.76
CA CYS A 117 -12.76 -3.55 2.83
C CYS A 117 -12.22 -2.98 4.15
N SER A 118 -13.12 -2.62 5.04
CA SER A 118 -12.83 -2.09 6.37
C SER A 118 -13.76 -2.74 7.39
N LEU A 119 -13.39 -2.68 8.67
CA LEU A 119 -14.29 -3.02 9.76
C LEU A 119 -15.11 -1.78 10.14
N GLN A 120 -16.42 -1.92 10.24
CA GLN A 120 -17.31 -0.92 10.80
C GLN A 120 -17.97 -1.50 12.05
N VAL A 121 -18.01 -0.74 13.14
CA VAL A 121 -18.69 -1.18 14.37
C VAL A 121 -20.07 -0.53 14.40
N LEU A 122 -21.12 -1.35 14.30
CA LEU A 122 -22.52 -0.94 14.44
C LEU A 122 -23.11 -1.67 15.65
N ASP A 123 -23.65 -0.92 16.60
CA ASP A 123 -24.26 -1.46 17.84
C ASP A 123 -23.36 -2.47 18.57
N GLY A 124 -22.06 -2.17 18.66
CA GLY A 124 -21.06 -3.03 19.31
C GLY A 124 -20.62 -4.25 18.49
N LYS A 125 -21.15 -4.45 17.28
CA LYS A 125 -20.81 -5.56 16.39
C LYS A 125 -19.93 -5.09 15.24
N PRO A 126 -18.69 -5.62 15.11
CA PRO A 126 -17.86 -5.38 13.94
C PRO A 126 -18.42 -6.11 12.72
N THR A 127 -18.68 -5.38 11.64
CA THR A 127 -19.04 -5.91 10.33
C THR A 127 -17.98 -5.50 9.32
N VAL A 128 -17.84 -6.30 8.24
CA VAL A 128 -16.92 -5.95 7.16
C VAL A 128 -17.71 -5.27 6.05
N VAL A 129 -17.33 -4.04 5.73
CA VAL A 129 -17.93 -3.20 4.68
C VAL A 129 -16.94 -3.01 3.53
N TYR A 130 -17.43 -2.78 2.31
CA TYR A 130 -16.59 -2.63 1.12
C TYR A 130 -16.58 -1.19 0.60
N ALA A 131 -15.47 -0.77 0.00
CA ALA A 131 -15.31 0.57 -0.58
C ALA A 131 -16.25 0.86 -1.77
N LYS A 132 -16.91 -0.17 -2.32
CA LYS A 132 -17.96 -0.05 -3.35
C LYS A 132 -19.33 0.31 -2.78
N GLU A 133 -19.55 0.05 -1.48
CA GLU A 133 -20.82 0.27 -0.77
C GLU A 133 -20.79 1.59 0.00
N ILE A 134 -19.61 1.97 0.51
CA ILE A 134 -19.42 3.11 1.39
C ILE A 134 -18.20 3.91 0.91
N ASP A 135 -18.33 5.23 0.88
CA ASP A 135 -17.17 6.11 0.65
C ASP A 135 -16.28 6.18 1.90
N PHE A 136 -15.16 5.47 1.85
CA PHE A 136 -14.19 5.40 2.95
C PHE A 136 -13.52 6.74 3.25
N SER A 137 -13.61 7.71 2.33
CA SER A 137 -13.05 9.05 2.52
C SER A 137 -13.86 9.84 3.54
N HIS A 138 -15.18 9.64 3.60
CA HIS A 138 -16.07 10.44 4.43
C HIS A 138 -16.80 9.65 5.51
N ALA A 139 -16.87 8.32 5.39
CA ALA A 139 -17.55 7.48 6.37
C ALA A 139 -16.76 7.38 7.69
N PRO A 140 -17.33 7.83 8.82
CA PRO A 140 -16.70 7.67 10.12
C PRO A 140 -16.83 6.23 10.62
N GLY A 141 -16.05 5.89 11.66
CA GLY A 141 -16.16 4.59 12.34
C GLY A 141 -15.65 3.41 11.52
N LEU A 142 -14.78 3.68 10.54
CA LEU A 142 -14.06 2.66 9.79
C LEU A 142 -12.72 2.34 10.46
N TYR A 143 -12.38 1.06 10.52
CA TYR A 143 -11.21 0.54 11.22
C TYR A 143 -10.43 -0.41 10.33
N GLY A 144 -9.23 0.00 9.96
CA GLY A 144 -8.30 -0.73 9.11
C GLY A 144 -8.71 -0.77 7.65
N LEU A 145 -7.73 -0.96 6.77
CA LEU A 145 -7.91 -1.10 5.33
C LEU A 145 -7.34 -2.44 4.90
N TYR A 146 -8.22 -3.36 4.51
CA TYR A 146 -7.88 -4.75 4.27
C TYR A 146 -8.14 -5.14 2.82
N SER A 147 -7.25 -5.98 2.29
CA SER A 147 -7.31 -6.50 0.92
C SER A 147 -8.30 -7.64 0.74
N SER A 148 -8.88 -8.15 1.82
CA SER A 148 -9.91 -9.20 1.81
C SER A 148 -10.65 -9.27 3.15
N ARG A 149 -11.88 -9.80 3.13
CA ARG A 149 -12.65 -10.10 4.34
C ARG A 149 -11.88 -10.99 5.32
N ARG A 150 -11.14 -11.98 4.81
CA ARG A 150 -10.32 -12.88 5.63
C ARG A 150 -9.25 -12.10 6.40
N ALA A 151 -8.58 -11.15 5.76
CA ALA A 151 -7.57 -10.32 6.42
C ALA A 151 -8.21 -9.45 7.52
N ALA A 152 -9.37 -8.83 7.26
CA ALA A 152 -10.10 -8.05 8.26
C ALA A 152 -10.49 -8.90 9.47
N GLN A 153 -11.06 -10.09 9.23
CA GLN A 153 -11.45 -11.03 10.29
C GLN A 153 -10.24 -11.52 11.09
N GLN A 154 -9.10 -11.77 10.44
CA GLN A 154 -7.88 -12.19 11.12
C GLN A 154 -7.35 -11.09 12.05
N THR A 155 -7.35 -9.84 11.60
CA THR A 155 -6.96 -8.70 12.45
C THR A 155 -7.92 -8.54 13.63
N LEU A 156 -9.23 -8.64 13.40
CA LEU A 156 -10.22 -8.60 14.48
C LEU A 156 -10.00 -9.74 15.50
N LEU A 157 -9.68 -10.94 15.04
CA LEU A 157 -9.37 -12.08 15.92
C LEU A 157 -8.11 -11.84 16.75
N THR A 158 -7.05 -11.31 16.14
CA THR A 158 -5.81 -10.96 16.85
C THR A 158 -6.06 -9.87 17.89
N LEU A 159 -6.83 -8.83 17.56
CA LEU A 159 -7.22 -7.79 18.51
C LEU A 159 -8.07 -8.38 19.64
N ALA A 160 -9.03 -9.24 19.32
CA ALA A 160 -9.88 -9.87 20.32
C ALA A 160 -9.08 -10.72 21.31
N ASP A 161 -8.08 -11.45 20.83
CA ASP A 161 -7.21 -12.26 21.69
C ASP A 161 -6.29 -11.39 22.56
N ASN A 162 -5.64 -10.38 21.98
CA ASN A 162 -4.72 -9.49 22.70
C ASN A 162 -5.43 -8.66 23.77
N HIS A 163 -6.67 -8.25 23.50
CA HIS A 163 -7.46 -7.41 24.40
C HIS A 163 -8.53 -8.19 25.17
N GLN A 164 -8.47 -9.54 25.20
CA GLN A 164 -9.40 -10.42 25.93
C GLN A 164 -10.89 -10.12 25.65
N LEU A 165 -11.22 -9.77 24.41
CA LEU A 165 -12.59 -9.46 23.97
C LEU A 165 -13.39 -10.74 23.72
N CYS A 166 -14.71 -10.66 23.94
CA CYS A 166 -15.60 -11.79 23.74
C CYS A 166 -15.84 -12.08 22.25
N HIS A 167 -15.35 -13.24 21.77
CA HIS A 167 -15.56 -13.72 20.40
C HIS A 167 -17.04 -13.88 20.03
N GLY A 168 -17.88 -14.25 20.98
CA GLY A 168 -19.33 -14.39 20.78
C GLY A 168 -20.02 -13.06 20.48
N LEU A 169 -19.70 -12.00 21.25
CA LEU A 169 -20.26 -10.66 20.99
C LEU A 169 -19.73 -10.05 19.69
N LEU A 170 -18.47 -10.33 19.35
CA LEU A 170 -17.87 -9.90 18.08
C LEU A 170 -18.38 -10.66 16.85
N GLY A 171 -19.23 -11.69 17.04
CA GLY A 171 -19.74 -12.52 15.94
C GLY A 171 -18.68 -13.43 15.29
N LEU A 172 -17.56 -13.67 15.97
CA LEU A 172 -16.50 -14.59 15.53
C LEU A 172 -16.83 -16.05 15.85
N GLU A 173 -17.66 -16.28 16.87
CA GLU A 173 -18.09 -17.60 17.32
C GLU A 173 -19.61 -17.62 17.54
N ALA A 174 -20.29 -18.66 17.04
CA ALA A 174 -21.70 -18.85 17.34
C ALA A 174 -21.89 -19.19 18.82
N THR A 175 -22.48 -18.26 19.58
CA THR A 175 -22.69 -18.43 21.02
C THR A 175 -24.16 -18.22 21.36
N ARG A 176 -24.70 -19.01 22.29
CA ARG A 176 -26.05 -18.79 22.83
C ARG A 176 -25.99 -17.72 23.91
N VAL A 177 -26.99 -16.84 23.95
CA VAL A 177 -27.11 -15.77 24.94
C VAL A 177 -27.08 -16.36 26.36
N GLY A 178 -26.28 -15.77 27.25
CA GLY A 178 -26.17 -16.17 28.66
C GLY A 178 -25.18 -17.32 28.93
N ARG A 179 -24.59 -17.96 27.92
CA ARG A 179 -23.55 -18.99 28.11
C ARG A 179 -22.15 -18.41 27.91
N ALA A 180 -21.19 -18.89 28.70
CA ALA A 180 -19.78 -18.56 28.49
C ALA A 180 -19.30 -19.07 27.12
N CYS A 181 -18.66 -18.20 26.32
CA CYS A 181 -18.01 -18.59 25.08
C CYS A 181 -16.78 -19.48 25.36
N PHE A 182 -16.25 -20.15 24.33
CA PHE A 182 -15.11 -21.04 24.49
C PHE A 182 -13.91 -20.33 25.14
N ARG A 183 -13.62 -19.09 24.73
CA ARG A 183 -12.54 -18.28 25.31
C ARG A 183 -12.78 -17.90 26.77
N ALA A 184 -14.03 -17.64 27.16
CA ALA A 184 -14.37 -17.34 28.55
C ALA A 184 -14.21 -18.58 29.46
N SER A 185 -14.55 -19.76 28.95
CA SER A 185 -14.32 -21.04 29.65
C SER A 185 -12.83 -21.34 29.87
N LEU A 186 -11.97 -20.83 28.98
CA LEU A 186 -10.51 -20.91 29.10
C LEU A 186 -9.87 -19.74 29.87
N GLY A 187 -10.65 -18.80 30.41
CA GLY A 187 -10.13 -17.61 31.10
C GLY A 187 -9.39 -16.61 30.20
N ARG A 188 -9.60 -16.67 28.87
CA ARG A 188 -8.95 -15.79 27.88
C ARG A 188 -9.83 -14.63 27.41
N CYS A 189 -10.95 -14.41 28.07
CA CYS A 189 -11.93 -13.38 27.78
C CYS A 189 -12.57 -12.92 29.09
N ALA A 190 -12.93 -11.63 29.19
CA ALA A 190 -13.56 -11.06 30.38
C ALA A 190 -15.02 -11.49 30.60
N GLY A 191 -15.62 -12.24 29.67
CA GLY A 191 -16.88 -12.95 29.91
C GLY A 191 -18.14 -12.09 29.76
N ALA A 192 -18.12 -11.06 28.90
CA ALA A 192 -19.30 -10.26 28.62
C ALA A 192 -20.53 -11.07 28.14
N CYS A 193 -20.32 -12.20 27.46
CA CYS A 193 -21.40 -13.10 27.04
C CYS A 193 -22.14 -13.82 28.19
N CYS A 194 -21.51 -13.95 29.36
CA CYS A 194 -22.08 -14.59 30.55
C CYS A 194 -22.28 -13.60 31.71
N GLY A 195 -22.27 -12.29 31.44
CA GLY A 195 -22.56 -11.26 32.42
C GLY A 195 -21.44 -10.96 33.42
N LYS A 196 -20.23 -11.52 33.25
CA LYS A 196 -19.06 -11.17 34.09
C LYS A 196 -18.53 -9.77 33.81
N GLU A 197 -18.79 -9.27 32.61
CA GLU A 197 -18.49 -7.92 32.14
C GLU A 197 -19.77 -7.37 31.49
N THR A 198 -20.03 -6.06 31.62
CA THR A 198 -21.17 -5.43 30.94
C THR A 198 -20.89 -5.30 29.44
N VAL A 199 -21.93 -5.33 28.61
CA VAL A 199 -21.78 -5.21 27.15
C VAL A 199 -21.18 -3.85 26.79
N GLU A 200 -21.51 -2.81 27.55
CA GLU A 200 -21.01 -1.44 27.38
C GLU A 200 -19.49 -1.36 27.64
N ALA A 201 -19.01 -2.00 28.72
CA ALA A 201 -17.59 -2.03 29.03
C ALA A 201 -16.79 -2.81 27.96
N HIS A 202 -17.36 -3.93 27.49
CA HIS A 202 -16.78 -4.71 26.40
C HIS A 202 -16.69 -3.90 25.09
N ASN A 203 -17.75 -3.18 24.74
CA ASN A 203 -17.80 -2.33 23.55
C ASN A 203 -16.79 -1.18 23.64
N GLN A 204 -16.61 -0.56 24.80
CA GLN A 204 -15.60 0.48 24.98
C GLN A 204 -14.19 -0.06 24.72
N ARG A 205 -13.85 -1.21 25.31
CA ARG A 205 -12.55 -1.87 25.09
C ARG A 205 -12.32 -2.26 23.63
N LEU A 206 -13.38 -2.67 22.93
CA LEU A 206 -13.33 -2.93 21.49
C LEU A 206 -12.97 -1.65 20.72
N LEU A 207 -13.62 -0.52 21.01
CA LEU A 207 -13.33 0.75 20.37
C LEU A 207 -11.91 1.23 20.67
N ASP A 208 -11.44 1.09 21.92
CA ASP A 208 -10.09 1.45 22.33
C ASP A 208 -9.03 0.60 21.59
N ALA A 209 -9.27 -0.70 21.45
CA ALA A 209 -8.39 -1.59 20.70
C ALA A 209 -8.34 -1.22 19.20
N LEU A 210 -9.50 -0.89 18.63
CA LEU A 210 -9.62 -0.50 17.22
C LEU A 210 -9.12 0.92 16.92
N ALA A 211 -8.98 1.78 17.93
CA ALA A 211 -8.53 3.16 17.76
C ALA A 211 -7.17 3.23 17.04
N SER A 212 -6.28 2.26 17.30
CA SER A 212 -4.96 2.16 16.67
C SER A 212 -5.00 1.97 15.14
N VAL A 213 -6.10 1.44 14.61
CA VAL A 213 -6.30 1.16 13.18
C VAL A 213 -7.40 2.03 12.58
N ARG A 214 -7.88 3.06 13.29
CA ARG A 214 -8.95 3.94 12.80
C ARG A 214 -8.57 4.59 11.47
N VAL A 215 -9.47 4.50 10.49
CA VAL A 215 -9.34 5.20 9.21
C VAL A 215 -9.73 6.66 9.42
N VAL A 216 -8.87 7.55 8.95
CA VAL A 216 -9.06 9.00 9.07
C VAL A 216 -9.91 9.47 7.90
N CYS A 217 -11.02 10.14 8.20
CA CYS A 217 -11.82 10.79 7.19
C CYS A 217 -11.01 11.93 6.54
N TRP A 218 -11.29 12.21 5.28
CA TRP A 218 -10.72 13.34 4.56
C TRP A 218 -11.03 14.63 5.34
N PRO A 219 -10.01 15.36 5.81
CA PRO A 219 -10.22 16.46 6.75
C PRO A 219 -10.49 17.81 6.06
N TYR A 220 -10.50 17.87 4.73
CA TYR A 220 -10.66 19.09 3.95
C TYR A 220 -12.00 19.13 3.20
N PRO A 221 -12.58 20.32 2.99
CA PRO A 221 -13.82 20.45 2.22
C PRO A 221 -13.63 20.17 0.71
N GLY A 222 -12.42 20.32 0.21
CA GLY A 222 -12.09 20.27 -1.21
C GLY A 222 -10.85 19.46 -1.53
N ALA A 223 -10.29 19.71 -2.71
CA ALA A 223 -8.97 19.20 -3.06
C ALA A 223 -7.90 20.02 -2.34
N ILE A 224 -6.73 19.43 -2.17
CA ILE A 224 -5.55 20.11 -1.65
C ILE A 224 -4.36 19.90 -2.59
N ALA A 225 -3.40 20.79 -2.51
CA ALA A 225 -2.07 20.64 -3.05
C ALA A 225 -1.06 20.40 -1.92
N LEU A 226 -0.43 19.23 -1.92
CA LEU A 226 0.72 18.93 -1.07
C LEU A 226 2.00 19.41 -1.77
N VAL A 227 2.81 20.22 -1.10
CA VAL A 227 3.96 20.87 -1.72
C VAL A 227 5.25 20.11 -1.40
N GLU A 228 6.00 19.74 -2.42
CA GLU A 228 7.39 19.30 -2.28
C GLU A 228 8.31 20.22 -3.11
N GLU A 229 9.48 20.53 -2.57
CA GLU A 229 10.46 21.39 -3.22
C GLU A 229 11.88 20.87 -2.98
N ARG A 230 12.69 20.95 -4.03
CA ARG A 230 14.15 20.74 -4.00
C ARG A 230 14.82 21.75 -4.93
N PRO A 231 16.15 21.94 -4.85
CA PRO A 231 16.85 22.86 -5.75
C PRO A 231 16.51 22.59 -7.22
N GLY A 232 15.92 23.60 -7.88
CA GLY A 232 15.53 23.55 -9.29
C GLY A 232 14.21 22.84 -9.62
N MET A 233 13.42 22.40 -8.63
CA MET A 233 12.13 21.75 -8.88
C MET A 233 11.17 21.91 -7.71
N LYS A 234 9.99 22.45 -7.99
CA LYS A 234 8.85 22.54 -7.07
C LYS A 234 7.66 21.84 -7.68
N GLN A 235 6.96 21.03 -6.91
CA GLN A 235 5.77 20.31 -7.36
C GLN A 235 4.63 20.44 -6.36
N TYR A 236 3.44 20.62 -6.90
CA TYR A 236 2.16 20.59 -6.19
C TYR A 236 1.47 19.28 -6.54
N HIS A 237 1.44 18.36 -5.58
CA HIS A 237 0.72 17.10 -5.71
C HIS A 237 -0.75 17.35 -5.37
N ILE A 238 -1.65 17.15 -6.33
CA ILE A 238 -3.08 17.41 -6.14
C ILE A 238 -3.75 16.15 -5.60
N ILE A 239 -4.37 16.26 -4.43
CA ILE A 239 -5.08 15.17 -3.75
C ILE A 239 -6.52 15.60 -3.51
N HIS A 240 -7.47 14.70 -3.75
CA HIS A 240 -8.85 14.86 -3.33
C HIS A 240 -9.36 13.54 -2.77
N ASN A 241 -9.97 13.54 -1.58
CA ASN A 241 -10.55 12.34 -0.96
C ASN A 241 -9.57 11.15 -0.89
N TRP A 242 -8.34 11.42 -0.41
CA TRP A 242 -7.23 10.45 -0.37
C TRP A 242 -6.79 9.87 -1.73
N PHE A 243 -7.33 10.40 -2.83
CA PHE A 243 -6.98 10.01 -4.18
C PHE A 243 -6.02 11.03 -4.79
N TYR A 244 -4.91 10.54 -5.34
CA TYR A 244 -3.93 11.37 -6.02
C TYR A 244 -4.35 11.59 -7.48
N LEU A 245 -4.51 12.86 -7.86
CA LEU A 245 -4.96 13.27 -9.19
C LEU A 245 -3.81 13.54 -10.16
N GLY A 246 -2.63 13.85 -9.63
CA GLY A 246 -1.44 14.18 -10.42
C GLY A 246 -0.60 15.27 -9.76
N SER A 247 0.48 15.67 -10.43
CA SER A 247 1.36 16.75 -10.00
C SER A 247 1.40 17.85 -11.04
N VAL A 248 1.53 19.09 -10.58
CA VAL A 248 1.77 20.27 -11.43
C VAL A 248 2.95 21.07 -10.89
N GLU A 249 3.63 21.80 -11.77
CA GLU A 249 4.71 22.73 -11.38
C GLU A 249 4.16 24.11 -11.01
N ASP A 250 3.03 24.50 -11.63
CA ASP A 250 2.28 25.70 -11.30
C ASP A 250 0.89 25.32 -10.75
N LEU A 251 0.52 25.90 -9.61
CA LEU A 251 -0.78 25.68 -8.98
C LEU A 251 -1.95 26.10 -9.88
N ALA A 252 -1.73 27.08 -10.78
CA ALA A 252 -2.73 27.53 -11.75
C ALA A 252 -3.17 26.40 -12.71
N ASP A 253 -2.35 25.37 -12.88
CA ASP A 253 -2.64 24.22 -13.73
C ASP A 253 -3.42 23.10 -13.01
N ALA A 254 -3.61 23.19 -11.69
CA ALA A 254 -4.34 22.18 -10.91
C ALA A 254 -5.75 21.86 -11.44
N PRO A 255 -6.55 22.83 -11.95
CA PRO A 255 -7.86 22.55 -12.53
C PRO A 255 -7.83 21.60 -13.74
N ARG A 256 -6.68 21.43 -14.42
CA ARG A 256 -6.52 20.48 -15.54
C ARG A 256 -6.51 19.02 -15.07
N LEU A 257 -6.15 18.78 -13.81
CA LEU A 257 -6.11 17.44 -13.20
C LEU A 257 -7.47 16.98 -12.65
N LYS A 258 -8.57 17.66 -13.02
CA LYS A 258 -9.93 17.26 -12.65
C LYS A 258 -10.30 15.93 -13.31
N ALA A 259 -9.89 14.83 -12.70
CA ALA A 259 -10.53 13.55 -12.88
C ALA A 259 -11.79 13.49 -12.00
N THR A 260 -12.84 12.83 -12.48
CA THR A 260 -13.91 12.36 -11.61
C THR A 260 -13.26 11.40 -10.61
N ALA A 261 -12.97 11.85 -9.38
CA ALA A 261 -12.43 11.00 -8.34
C ALA A 261 -13.45 9.89 -8.06
N LYS A 262 -13.22 8.70 -8.61
CA LYS A 262 -14.21 7.61 -8.57
C LYS A 262 -14.04 6.66 -7.39
N SER A 263 -13.00 6.80 -6.57
CA SER A 263 -12.82 5.90 -5.42
C SER A 263 -11.72 6.35 -4.47
N PHE A 264 -11.88 6.04 -3.19
CA PHE A 264 -10.82 5.99 -2.19
C PHE A 264 -9.67 5.06 -2.65
N ASP A 265 -8.43 5.54 -2.61
CA ASP A 265 -7.24 4.72 -2.88
C ASP A 265 -6.53 4.31 -1.59
N SER A 266 -6.45 3.00 -1.33
CA SER A 266 -5.76 2.46 -0.15
C SER A 266 -4.27 2.76 -0.13
N ASP A 267 -3.60 2.71 -1.29
CA ASP A 267 -2.15 2.98 -1.36
C ASP A 267 -1.88 4.47 -1.21
N GLY A 268 -2.64 5.30 -1.92
CA GLY A 268 -2.67 6.75 -1.74
C GLY A 268 -2.89 7.13 -0.26
N TYR A 269 -3.92 6.58 0.39
CA TYR A 269 -4.17 6.82 1.83
C TYR A 269 -2.95 6.48 2.69
N LYS A 270 -2.30 5.33 2.49
CA LYS A 270 -1.13 4.93 3.29
C LYS A 270 0.06 5.88 3.07
N ILE A 271 0.27 6.33 1.84
CA ILE A 271 1.32 7.30 1.50
C ILE A 271 1.02 8.66 2.12
N LEU A 272 -0.24 9.11 2.06
CA LEU A 272 -0.66 10.47 2.39
C LEU A 272 -1.03 10.68 3.86
N CYS A 273 -1.42 9.64 4.59
CA CYS A 273 -1.84 9.75 5.99
C CYS A 273 -0.73 10.36 6.86
N GLY A 274 0.54 9.96 6.65
CA GLY A 274 1.68 10.56 7.34
C GLY A 274 1.85 12.05 7.03
N PRO A 275 2.07 12.44 5.76
CA PRO A 275 2.24 13.83 5.35
C PRO A 275 1.09 14.75 5.75
N ILE A 276 -0.16 14.32 5.53
CA ILE A 276 -1.36 15.14 5.76
C ILE A 276 -1.71 15.21 7.23
N VAL A 277 -1.86 14.07 7.92
CA VAL A 277 -2.38 14.05 9.31
C VAL A 277 -1.32 14.54 10.31
N ARG A 278 -0.04 14.30 10.03
CA ARG A 278 1.06 14.74 10.92
C ARG A 278 1.67 16.07 10.50
N GLY A 279 1.19 16.70 9.42
CA GLY A 279 1.67 18.00 8.94
C GLY A 279 3.14 18.02 8.55
N LYS A 280 3.64 16.98 7.87
CA LYS A 280 5.08 16.90 7.51
C LYS A 280 5.47 17.76 6.31
N LEU A 281 4.50 18.15 5.48
CA LEU A 281 4.71 18.92 4.27
C LEU A 281 3.70 20.07 4.20
N PRO A 282 4.04 21.20 3.56
CA PRO A 282 3.10 22.29 3.36
C PRO A 282 1.90 21.86 2.51
N ILE A 283 0.73 22.38 2.86
CA ILE A 283 -0.54 22.09 2.19
C ILE A 283 -1.19 23.41 1.78
N VAL A 284 -1.75 23.45 0.58
CA VAL A 284 -2.58 24.55 0.06
C VAL A 284 -3.96 23.99 -0.27
N GLU A 285 -5.02 24.56 0.28
CA GLU A 285 -6.41 24.19 -0.08
C GLU A 285 -6.82 24.84 -1.41
N LEU A 286 -7.62 24.12 -2.21
CA LEU A 286 -8.03 24.51 -3.57
C LEU A 286 -9.53 24.74 -3.70
#